data_AF-A0A5N9CZX4-F1
#
_entry.id   AF-A0A5N9CZX4-F1
#
_cell.length_a   1.000
_cell.length_b   1.000
_cell.length_c   1.000
_cell.angle_alpha   90.00
_cell.angle_beta   90.00
_cell.angle_gamma   90.00
#
_symmetry.space_group_name_H-M   'P 1'
#
loop_
_entity.id
_entity.type
_entity.pdbx_description
1 polymer ?
#
loop_
_entity_poly.entity_id
_entity_poly.type
_entity_poly.pdbx_seq_one_letter_code
_entity_poly.pdbx_strand_id
1 'polypeptide(L)'
;MPDQPDKIDQTIDSDNVYCAHCGTENARGGYSCTRCGERMLVVTTDTPSPMGLVSCARCGGANFNRAVHCWVCGTEMNDMVRISPATPVEPVPKARTYEPELNPISVPAPAREPKDDRADLRGPAADSISGSGPGTSVGPAPVANDAAMSEEPETNTSGMKRGEVPRDIKRWNWAAFLMAPIWGIFSGVPIAALMFAVYLPVFPSTLRFMTLMGASLFLGFRGNELAWRGKKWRSVKHFKSVQQRWVVWSIGLNLAGLVLLILLTGSAAEG
;
A
#
# COMPACT_ATOMS: atom_id res chain seq x y z
N MET A 1 12.68 49.91 2.75
CA MET A 1 12.32 48.52 2.44
C MET A 1 12.32 47.77 3.76
N PRO A 2 11.15 47.59 4.43
CA PRO A 2 11.03 46.65 5.52
C PRO A 2 10.41 45.37 4.96
N ASP A 3 11.19 44.31 4.88
CA ASP A 3 11.40 43.31 5.94
C ASP A 3 10.25 42.29 5.91
N GLN A 4 10.62 41.09 5.48
CA GLN A 4 9.72 40.01 5.11
C GLN A 4 9.35 39.25 6.38
N PRO A 5 8.07 39.08 6.72
CA PRO A 5 7.70 38.54 8.02
C PRO A 5 8.19 37.10 8.15
N ASP A 6 8.83 36.89 9.30
CA ASP A 6 9.44 35.67 9.76
C ASP A 6 8.57 34.44 9.54
N LYS A 7 9.25 33.39 9.07
CA LYS A 7 8.77 32.01 9.08
C LYS A 7 8.29 31.72 10.50
N ILE A 8 6.98 31.52 10.67
CA ILE A 8 6.35 31.20 11.96
C ILE A 8 7.02 29.95 12.52
N ASP A 9 8.04 30.15 13.33
CA ASP A 9 8.58 29.15 14.24
C ASP A 9 7.47 28.95 15.26
N GLN A 10 6.64 27.92 15.05
CA GLN A 10 5.60 27.55 15.99
C GLN A 10 6.28 26.94 17.21
N THR A 11 6.82 27.82 18.05
CA THR A 11 7.15 27.56 19.45
C THR A 11 5.85 27.19 20.17
N ILE A 12 5.48 25.92 20.08
CA ILE A 12 4.56 25.33 21.05
C ILE A 12 5.39 25.18 22.34
N ASP A 13 5.38 26.23 23.14
CA ASP A 13 5.87 26.29 24.51
C ASP A 13 4.84 25.68 25.46
N SER A 14 4.54 24.40 25.26
CA SER A 14 3.82 23.59 26.23
C SER A 14 4.76 22.52 26.79
N ASP A 15 4.85 22.45 28.12
CA ASP A 15 5.55 21.39 28.85
C ASP A 15 4.89 20.02 28.67
N ASN A 16 3.69 20.01 28.08
CA ASN A 16 2.87 18.83 27.90
C ASN A 16 2.65 18.51 26.41
N VAL A 17 2.52 17.21 26.14
CA VAL A 17 2.22 16.62 24.82
C VAL A 17 1.05 15.65 24.94
N TYR A 18 0.25 15.55 23.90
CA TYR A 18 -0.94 14.71 23.87
C TYR A 18 -0.67 13.41 23.13
N CYS A 19 -1.22 12.32 23.63
CA CYS A 19 -1.12 11.03 22.97
C CYS A 19 -1.96 11.01 21.69
N ALA A 20 -1.33 10.79 20.53
CA ALA A 20 -2.03 10.72 19.24
C ALA A 20 -3.06 9.58 19.15
N HIS A 21 -2.99 8.58 20.03
CA HIS A 21 -3.93 7.46 20.09
C HIS A 21 -5.15 7.73 20.98
N CYS A 22 -4.94 8.14 22.24
CA CYS A 22 -6.01 8.24 23.24
C CYS A 22 -6.25 9.66 23.80
N GLY A 23 -5.52 10.67 23.32
CA GLY A 23 -5.69 12.06 23.74
C GLY A 23 -5.20 12.40 25.14
N THR A 24 -4.64 11.43 25.89
CA THR A 24 -4.14 11.70 27.25
C THR A 24 -2.95 12.64 27.21
N GLU A 25 -2.95 13.62 28.11
CA GLU A 25 -1.86 14.57 28.32
C GLU A 25 -0.69 13.90 29.08
N ASN A 26 0.53 14.15 28.64
CA ASN A 26 1.75 13.61 29.23
C ASN A 26 2.83 14.69 29.25
N ALA A 27 3.79 14.56 30.15
CA ALA A 27 4.97 15.43 30.16
C ALA A 27 5.79 15.26 28.86
N ARG A 28 6.32 16.36 28.34
CA ARG A 28 7.15 16.38 27.13
C ARG A 28 8.44 15.57 27.36
N GLY A 29 8.84 14.80 26.34
CA GLY A 29 10.03 13.96 26.41
C GLY A 29 9.83 12.56 27.02
N GLY A 30 8.63 12.23 27.50
CA GLY A 30 8.32 10.85 27.90
C GLY A 30 8.37 9.88 26.71
N TYR A 31 8.70 8.61 26.99
CA TYR A 31 8.81 7.59 25.94
C TYR A 31 7.45 7.02 25.51
N SER A 32 6.51 6.89 26.44
CA SER A 32 5.21 6.29 26.23
C SER A 32 4.10 7.03 26.99
N CYS A 33 2.87 6.90 26.51
CA CYS A 33 1.69 7.45 27.13
C CYS A 33 1.37 6.72 28.44
N THR A 34 1.14 7.46 29.51
CA THR A 34 0.84 6.94 30.85
C THR A 34 -0.47 6.14 30.94
N ARG A 35 -1.42 6.39 30.02
CA ARG A 35 -2.73 5.72 30.00
C ARG A 35 -2.78 4.49 29.10
N CYS A 36 -2.33 4.62 27.85
CA CYS A 36 -2.48 3.55 26.84
C CYS A 36 -1.17 2.84 26.48
N GLY A 37 -0.02 3.31 26.97
CA GLY A 37 1.29 2.72 26.69
C GLY A 37 1.83 2.99 25.27
N GLU A 38 1.09 3.68 24.41
CA GLU A 38 1.53 4.03 23.05
C GLU A 38 2.77 4.92 23.09
N ARG A 39 3.68 4.74 22.13
CA ARG A 39 4.92 5.52 22.09
C ARG A 39 4.63 6.98 21.79
N MET A 40 5.24 7.89 22.54
CA MET A 40 5.14 9.32 22.26
C MET A 40 6.17 9.71 21.21
N LEU A 41 5.69 10.25 20.09
CA LEU A 41 6.50 10.70 18.98
C LEU A 41 6.19 12.18 18.73
N VAL A 42 7.24 12.99 18.71
CA VAL A 42 7.19 14.39 18.27
C VAL A 42 7.18 14.39 16.75
N VAL A 43 6.15 14.98 16.15
CA VAL A 43 5.97 15.02 14.69
C VAL A 43 6.11 16.45 14.22
N THR A 44 7.08 16.68 13.34
CA THR A 44 7.31 17.95 12.64
C THR A 44 6.93 17.82 11.18
N THR A 45 6.86 18.94 10.46
CA THR A 45 6.58 18.97 9.00
C THR A 45 7.62 18.21 8.18
N ASP A 46 8.85 18.07 8.69
CA ASP A 46 9.95 17.37 8.02
C ASP A 46 10.05 15.89 8.41
N THR A 47 9.15 15.41 9.28
CA THR A 47 9.17 14.02 9.74
C THR A 47 8.84 13.08 8.57
N PRO A 48 9.72 12.11 8.24
CA PRO A 48 9.48 11.20 7.13
C PRO A 48 8.28 10.30 7.43
N SER A 49 7.22 10.41 6.62
CA SER A 49 6.02 9.59 6.72
C SER A 49 5.69 8.96 5.37
N PRO A 50 5.66 7.61 5.26
CA PRO A 50 5.32 6.94 4.01
C PRO A 50 3.86 7.14 3.58
N MET A 51 3.00 7.60 4.48
CA MET A 51 1.60 7.90 4.18
C MET A 51 1.28 9.40 4.26
N GLY A 52 2.29 10.25 4.31
CA GLY A 52 2.16 11.70 4.46
C GLY A 52 1.84 12.14 5.88
N LEU A 53 1.83 13.46 6.08
CA LEU A 53 1.46 14.15 7.30
C LEU A 53 0.13 14.89 7.10
N VAL A 54 -0.59 15.12 8.18
CA VAL A 54 -1.81 15.95 8.21
C VAL A 54 -1.62 17.08 9.21
N SER A 55 -2.20 18.24 8.93
CA SER A 55 -2.16 19.37 9.85
C SER A 55 -3.41 19.39 10.72
N CYS A 56 -3.25 19.76 11.97
CA CYS A 56 -4.38 19.97 12.87
C CYS A 56 -5.16 21.22 12.45
N ALA A 57 -6.47 21.08 12.23
CA ALA A 57 -7.33 22.22 11.91
C ALA A 57 -7.39 23.28 13.04
N ARG A 58 -7.14 22.89 14.31
CA ARG A 58 -7.13 23.81 15.44
C ARG A 58 -5.82 24.57 15.60
N CYS A 59 -4.68 23.87 15.64
CA CYS A 59 -3.40 24.48 15.99
C CYS A 59 -2.37 24.49 14.84
N GLY A 60 -2.70 23.93 13.68
CA GLY A 60 -1.79 23.81 12.52
C GLY A 60 -0.70 22.75 12.66
N GLY A 61 -0.54 22.14 13.84
CA GLY A 61 0.54 21.19 14.13
C GLY A 61 0.53 19.96 13.22
N ALA A 62 1.72 19.53 12.80
CA ALA A 62 1.89 18.34 11.96
C ALA A 62 1.66 17.06 12.77
N ASN A 63 0.89 16.14 12.21
CA ASN A 63 0.53 14.86 12.81
C ASN A 63 0.68 13.74 11.76
N PHE A 64 0.90 12.51 12.22
CA PHE A 64 0.78 11.36 11.33
C PHE A 64 -0.66 11.25 10.80
N ASN A 65 -0.83 10.79 9.57
CA ASN A 65 -2.14 10.62 8.94
C ASN A 65 -3.12 9.67 9.66
N ARG A 66 -2.66 8.94 10.68
CA ARG A 66 -3.45 8.02 11.52
C ARG A 66 -3.63 8.53 12.95
N ALA A 67 -3.16 9.73 13.26
CA ALA A 67 -3.37 10.33 14.57
C ALA A 67 -4.87 10.54 14.78
N VAL A 68 -5.41 10.01 15.88
CA VAL A 68 -6.80 10.23 16.30
C VAL A 68 -6.90 11.57 17.02
N HIS A 69 -5.84 11.95 17.75
CA HIS A 69 -5.74 13.21 18.46
C HIS A 69 -4.49 13.97 18.02
N CYS A 70 -4.56 15.29 18.01
CA CYS A 70 -3.40 16.14 17.75
C CYS A 70 -2.40 16.03 18.89
N TRP A 71 -1.14 15.69 18.61
CA TRP A 71 -0.12 15.56 19.66
C TRP A 71 0.25 16.92 20.30
N VAL A 72 -0.05 18.02 19.61
CA VAL A 72 0.23 19.40 20.04
C VAL A 72 -0.86 19.95 20.96
N CYS A 73 -2.13 19.84 20.56
CA CYS A 73 -3.25 20.50 21.27
C CYS A 73 -4.35 19.54 21.75
N GLY A 74 -4.20 18.23 21.58
CA GLY A 74 -5.14 17.22 22.06
C GLY A 74 -6.47 17.12 21.30
N THR A 75 -6.72 18.00 20.31
CA THR A 75 -7.97 18.01 19.55
C THR A 75 -8.10 16.77 18.67
N GLU A 76 -9.30 16.19 18.62
CA GLU A 76 -9.61 15.07 17.72
C GLU A 76 -9.40 15.47 16.25
N MET A 77 -8.83 14.55 15.48
CA MET A 77 -8.37 14.79 14.11
C MET A 77 -9.42 14.46 13.04
N ASN A 78 -10.72 14.55 13.35
CA ASN A 78 -11.80 14.16 12.42
C ASN A 78 -11.85 15.03 11.14
N ASP A 79 -11.38 16.28 11.19
CA ASP A 79 -11.26 17.18 10.03
C ASP A 79 -9.77 17.36 9.65
N MET A 80 -9.24 16.43 8.84
CA MET A 80 -7.84 16.43 8.41
C MET A 80 -7.64 17.26 7.15
N VAL A 81 -6.90 18.38 7.24
CA VAL A 81 -6.30 19.01 6.05
C VAL A 81 -5.01 18.26 5.74
N ARG A 82 -4.93 17.61 4.57
CA ARG A 82 -3.68 16.97 4.14
C ARG A 82 -2.62 18.04 3.92
N ILE A 83 -1.46 17.85 4.54
CA ILE A 83 -0.28 18.61 4.16
C ILE A 83 0.16 17.99 2.83
N SER A 84 -0.18 18.65 1.72
CA SER A 84 0.36 18.26 0.42
C SER A 84 1.88 18.16 0.58
N PRO A 85 2.52 17.04 0.19
CA PRO A 85 3.97 16.98 0.19
C PRO A 85 4.45 18.15 -0.66
N ALA A 86 5.21 19.07 -0.06
CA ALA A 86 5.86 20.12 -0.82
C ALA A 86 6.65 19.42 -1.92
N THR A 87 6.32 19.71 -3.16
CA THR A 87 7.13 19.29 -4.31
C THR A 87 8.56 19.71 -3.98
N PRO A 88 9.54 18.81 -4.02
CA PRO A 88 10.94 19.23 -3.95
C PRO A 88 11.12 20.29 -5.03
N VAL A 89 11.37 21.53 -4.61
CA VAL A 89 11.71 22.60 -5.54
C VAL A 89 13.06 22.21 -6.10
N GLU A 90 13.04 21.56 -7.24
CA GLU A 90 14.23 21.36 -8.04
C GLU A 90 14.81 22.75 -8.30
N PRO A 91 16.10 23.01 -7.98
CA PRO A 91 16.68 24.31 -8.24
C PRO A 91 16.57 24.59 -9.73
N VAL A 92 15.81 25.63 -10.08
CA VAL A 92 15.64 26.12 -11.44
C VAL A 92 17.02 26.21 -12.09
N PRO A 93 17.29 25.45 -13.18
CA PRO A 93 18.53 25.61 -13.90
C PRO A 93 18.58 27.05 -14.41
N LYS A 94 19.59 27.83 -13.98
CA LYS A 94 19.81 29.17 -14.51
C LYS A 94 19.87 29.08 -16.03
N ALA A 95 18.95 29.76 -16.69
CA ALA A 95 18.93 29.86 -18.15
C ALA A 95 20.29 30.34 -18.63
N ARG A 96 20.96 29.53 -19.47
CA ARG A 96 22.11 29.99 -20.24
C ARG A 96 21.59 31.10 -21.15
N THR A 97 22.08 32.32 -20.95
CA THR A 97 21.96 33.40 -21.92
C THR A 97 22.64 32.95 -23.21
N TYR A 98 21.85 32.61 -24.22
CA TYR A 98 22.31 32.56 -25.60
C TYR A 98 22.17 33.96 -26.16
N GLU A 99 23.31 34.60 -26.41
CA GLU A 99 23.41 35.88 -27.10
C GLU A 99 23.43 35.59 -28.61
N PRO A 100 22.43 36.00 -29.41
CA PRO A 100 22.44 35.80 -30.85
C PRO A 100 23.13 36.98 -31.55
N GLU A 101 24.25 36.73 -32.24
CA GLU A 101 24.89 37.71 -33.12
C GLU A 101 23.95 38.11 -34.28
N LEU A 102 23.73 39.42 -34.43
CA LEU A 102 23.07 40.02 -35.59
C LEU A 102 24.07 40.24 -36.73
N ASN A 103 23.80 39.74 -37.94
CA ASN A 103 23.69 40.60 -39.14
C ASN A 103 23.10 39.85 -40.37
N PRO A 104 22.71 40.53 -41.48
CA PRO A 104 21.34 40.46 -41.99
C PRO A 104 21.32 40.00 -43.47
N ILE A 105 20.14 39.93 -44.09
CA ILE A 105 19.86 40.38 -45.48
C ILE A 105 18.38 40.05 -45.84
N SER A 106 17.62 41.13 -46.06
CA SER A 106 16.41 41.37 -46.90
C SER A 106 15.19 40.40 -46.92
N VAL A 107 14.10 40.79 -46.22
CA VAL A 107 12.73 41.24 -46.68
C VAL A 107 12.10 40.59 -47.96
N PRO A 108 10.75 40.45 -48.17
CA PRO A 108 9.56 40.83 -47.36
C PRO A 108 8.50 39.72 -47.10
N ALA A 109 7.62 39.99 -46.13
CA ALA A 109 6.36 39.27 -45.87
C ALA A 109 5.21 39.67 -46.82
N PRO A 110 4.12 38.88 -46.84
CA PRO A 110 2.79 39.51 -46.87
C PRO A 110 1.78 38.95 -45.84
N ALA A 111 1.00 39.90 -45.31
CA ALA A 111 -0.40 39.88 -44.88
C ALA A 111 -0.88 39.00 -43.69
N ARG A 112 -1.19 39.68 -42.58
CA ARG A 112 -2.30 39.41 -41.63
C ARG A 112 -3.64 39.75 -42.32
N GLU A 113 -4.84 39.25 -42.01
CA GLU A 113 -5.59 38.91 -40.77
C GLU A 113 -6.98 38.36 -41.26
N PRO A 114 -8.09 38.29 -40.50
CA PRO A 114 -8.41 37.74 -39.17
C PRO A 114 -9.49 36.61 -39.26
N LYS A 115 -9.75 35.87 -38.17
CA LYS A 115 -10.94 35.02 -38.04
C LYS A 115 -11.84 35.59 -36.95
N ASP A 116 -13.00 36.10 -37.38
CA ASP A 116 -14.04 36.75 -36.57
C ASP A 116 -15.17 35.75 -36.21
N ASP A 117 -15.88 36.14 -35.17
CA ASP A 117 -16.82 35.47 -34.31
C ASP A 117 -18.20 35.14 -34.91
N ARG A 118 -18.96 34.37 -34.09
CA ARG A 118 -20.43 34.28 -33.96
C ARG A 118 -21.19 33.21 -34.74
N ALA A 119 -21.88 32.35 -33.97
CA ALA A 119 -23.35 32.21 -33.92
C ALA A 119 -23.70 31.02 -32.99
N ASP A 120 -24.26 31.27 -31.80
CA ASP A 120 -25.69 31.16 -31.44
C ASP A 120 -26.10 29.72 -31.02
N LEU A 121 -26.29 29.43 -29.74
CA LEU A 121 -27.52 29.62 -28.93
C LEU A 121 -28.79 28.99 -29.54
N ARG A 122 -29.15 27.78 -29.07
CA ARG A 122 -30.54 27.38 -28.74
C ARG A 122 -30.59 26.01 -28.07
N GLY A 123 -31.05 25.99 -26.82
CA GLY A 123 -31.64 24.81 -26.19
C GLY A 123 -33.09 25.11 -25.83
N PRO A 124 -33.99 24.10 -25.74
CA PRO A 124 -35.27 24.26 -25.09
C PRO A 124 -35.31 23.56 -23.72
N ALA A 125 -35.75 24.31 -22.71
CA ALA A 125 -36.54 23.84 -21.57
C ALA A 125 -37.99 23.58 -22.07
N ALA A 126 -38.93 22.92 -21.42
CA ALA A 126 -39.14 22.27 -20.13
C ALA A 126 -40.23 21.20 -20.36
N ASP A 127 -40.55 20.36 -19.37
CA ASP A 127 -41.94 20.09 -18.97
C ASP A 127 -41.98 19.33 -17.64
N SER A 128 -42.97 19.69 -16.82
CA SER A 128 -43.12 19.40 -15.39
C SER A 128 -44.53 18.84 -15.14
N ILE A 129 -44.72 17.81 -14.31
CA ILE A 129 -45.98 17.51 -13.53
C ILE A 129 -45.55 16.61 -12.34
N SER A 130 -45.50 17.07 -11.09
CA SER A 130 -46.57 17.34 -10.08
C SER A 130 -47.20 16.09 -9.44
N GLY A 131 -47.18 16.02 -8.10
CA GLY A 131 -47.91 15.02 -7.31
C GLY A 131 -47.56 15.05 -5.81
N SER A 132 -48.18 15.96 -5.06
CA SER A 132 -48.20 15.97 -3.58
C SER A 132 -49.52 15.40 -3.07
N GLY A 133 -49.50 14.59 -1.99
CA GLY A 133 -50.69 14.18 -1.24
C GLY A 133 -50.37 13.32 0.00
N PRO A 134 -51.19 13.34 1.07
CA PRO A 134 -50.72 13.40 2.46
C PRO A 134 -50.77 12.06 3.24
N GLY A 135 -50.18 12.07 4.43
CA GLY A 135 -49.80 10.89 5.21
C GLY A 135 -50.91 10.06 5.89
N THR A 136 -50.48 8.93 6.44
CA THR A 136 -51.19 8.20 7.50
C THR A 136 -50.18 7.33 8.26
N SER A 137 -50.14 7.50 9.58
CA SER A 137 -49.35 6.74 10.55
C SER A 137 -50.19 5.62 11.16
N VAL A 138 -49.76 4.36 11.12
CA VAL A 138 -50.13 3.31 12.11
C VAL A 138 -49.06 2.19 12.16
N GLY A 139 -48.39 2.04 13.31
CA GLY A 139 -48.09 0.75 13.97
C GLY A 139 -46.87 -0.12 13.51
N PRO A 140 -46.00 -0.59 14.44
CA PRO A 140 -44.82 -1.42 14.14
C PRO A 140 -44.99 -2.93 14.48
N ALA A 141 -44.29 -3.82 13.75
CA ALA A 141 -43.71 -5.12 14.19
C ALA A 141 -43.26 -5.97 12.97
N PRO A 142 -42.43 -7.02 13.14
CA PRO A 142 -41.20 -7.14 13.92
C PRO A 142 -40.00 -7.51 13.02
N VAL A 143 -38.83 -7.35 13.61
CA VAL A 143 -37.49 -7.55 13.07
C VAL A 143 -37.27 -9.01 12.64
N ALA A 144 -37.05 -9.24 11.35
CA ALA A 144 -36.37 -10.43 10.85
C ALA A 144 -34.89 -10.08 10.70
N ASN A 145 -34.09 -10.57 11.64
CA ASN A 145 -32.64 -10.50 11.59
C ASN A 145 -32.13 -11.39 10.46
N ASP A 146 -32.02 -10.83 9.26
CA ASP A 146 -30.96 -11.27 8.35
C ASP A 146 -29.67 -10.83 9.00
N ALA A 147 -29.04 -11.77 9.70
CA ALA A 147 -27.70 -11.66 10.23
C ALA A 147 -26.75 -11.35 9.07
N ALA A 148 -26.62 -10.06 8.78
CA ALA A 148 -25.45 -9.46 8.18
C ALA A 148 -24.28 -9.95 9.01
N MET A 149 -23.61 -10.98 8.49
CA MET A 149 -22.31 -11.44 8.94
C MET A 149 -21.43 -10.21 9.01
N SER A 150 -21.28 -9.65 10.21
CA SER A 150 -20.40 -8.54 10.48
C SER A 150 -19.01 -8.98 10.09
N GLU A 151 -18.51 -8.47 8.95
CA GLU A 151 -17.07 -8.48 8.64
C GLU A 151 -16.40 -7.63 9.72
N GLU A 152 -16.07 -8.24 10.86
CA GLU A 152 -15.11 -7.66 11.79
C GLU A 152 -13.80 -7.43 11.01
N PRO A 153 -13.08 -6.33 11.26
CA PRO A 153 -11.74 -6.16 10.72
C PRO A 153 -10.83 -7.23 11.35
N GLU A 154 -10.70 -8.38 10.68
CA GLU A 154 -9.74 -9.43 11.04
C GLU A 154 -8.38 -8.76 11.25
N THR A 155 -7.91 -8.74 12.50
CA THR A 155 -6.59 -8.24 12.83
C THR A 155 -5.58 -9.13 12.11
N ASN A 156 -4.95 -8.57 11.07
CA ASN A 156 -4.05 -9.34 10.22
C ASN A 156 -2.74 -9.66 10.98
N THR A 157 -2.63 -10.91 11.41
CA THR A 157 -1.51 -11.46 12.20
C THR A 157 -0.30 -11.88 11.36
N SER A 158 -0.31 -11.63 10.05
CA SER A 158 0.79 -12.02 9.16
C SER A 158 2.13 -11.36 9.54
N GLY A 159 3.23 -12.06 9.28
CA GLY A 159 4.57 -11.59 9.61
C GLY A 159 4.92 -11.67 11.11
N MET A 160 4.00 -12.14 11.97
CA MET A 160 4.27 -12.36 13.39
C MET A 160 4.69 -13.82 13.61
N LYS A 161 5.81 -14.06 14.31
CA LYS A 161 6.30 -15.43 14.58
C LYS A 161 5.27 -16.31 15.31
N ARG A 162 4.40 -15.71 16.13
CA ARG A 162 3.31 -16.37 16.87
C ARG A 162 1.91 -15.92 16.40
N GLY A 163 1.82 -15.30 15.22
CA GLY A 163 0.54 -14.86 14.67
C GLY A 163 -0.42 -16.03 14.49
N GLU A 164 -1.68 -15.82 14.86
CA GLU A 164 -2.72 -16.82 14.64
C GLU A 164 -2.90 -17.04 13.15
N VAL A 165 -2.72 -18.27 12.69
CA VAL A 165 -2.83 -18.62 11.27
C VAL A 165 -4.29 -19.00 11.00
N PRO A 166 -5.01 -18.25 10.14
CA PRO A 166 -6.38 -18.57 9.78
C PRO A 166 -6.49 -20.03 9.33
N ARG A 167 -7.47 -20.77 9.86
CA ARG A 167 -7.66 -22.20 9.53
C ARG A 167 -7.87 -22.39 8.02
N ASP A 168 -8.51 -21.42 7.38
CA ASP A 168 -8.72 -21.31 5.95
C ASP A 168 -7.48 -21.54 5.07
N ILE A 169 -6.31 -21.09 5.55
CA ILE A 169 -5.06 -21.15 4.78
C ILE A 169 -4.20 -22.37 5.17
N LYS A 170 -4.60 -23.16 6.17
CA LYS A 170 -3.94 -24.43 6.55
C LYS A 170 -4.33 -25.56 5.59
N ARG A 171 -4.14 -25.32 4.30
CA ARG A 171 -4.33 -26.29 3.22
C ARG A 171 -2.99 -26.65 2.61
N TRP A 172 -2.96 -27.76 1.89
CA TRP A 172 -1.81 -28.14 1.07
C TRP A 172 -1.42 -27.02 0.10
N ASN A 173 -0.14 -26.67 0.07
CA ASN A 173 0.40 -25.67 -0.83
C ASN A 173 1.08 -26.34 -2.03
N TRP A 174 0.35 -26.41 -3.14
CA TRP A 174 0.85 -26.96 -4.40
C TRP A 174 2.06 -26.23 -4.96
N ALA A 175 2.11 -24.90 -4.82
CA ALA A 175 3.24 -24.12 -5.31
C ALA A 175 4.52 -24.38 -4.50
N ALA A 176 4.37 -24.49 -3.18
CA ALA A 176 5.47 -24.80 -2.26
C ALA A 176 6.01 -26.22 -2.46
N PHE A 177 5.17 -27.16 -2.90
CA PHE A 177 5.59 -28.52 -3.24
C PHE A 177 6.30 -28.59 -4.60
N LEU A 178 5.68 -28.01 -5.64
CA LEU A 178 6.17 -28.12 -7.03
C LEU A 178 7.36 -27.21 -7.34
N MET A 179 7.53 -26.12 -6.59
CA MET A 179 8.55 -25.09 -6.83
C MET A 179 9.19 -24.61 -5.52
N ALA A 180 9.51 -25.54 -4.61
CA ALA A 180 9.92 -25.25 -3.22
C ALA A 180 10.96 -24.13 -3.03
N PRO A 181 12.14 -24.13 -3.71
CA PRO A 181 13.16 -23.11 -3.47
C PRO A 181 12.73 -21.73 -3.99
N ILE A 182 12.20 -21.68 -5.21
CA ILE A 182 11.80 -20.44 -5.87
C ILE A 182 10.63 -19.82 -5.13
N TRP A 183 9.56 -20.59 -4.93
CA TRP A 183 8.36 -20.15 -4.24
C TRP A 183 8.67 -19.65 -2.82
N GLY A 184 9.55 -20.35 -2.10
CA GLY A 184 9.84 -20.04 -0.72
C GLY A 184 10.61 -18.73 -0.53
N ILE A 185 11.52 -18.38 -1.44
CA ILE A 185 12.21 -17.07 -1.42
C ILE A 185 11.20 -15.93 -1.53
N PHE A 186 10.32 -15.98 -2.54
CA PHE A 186 9.34 -14.92 -2.77
C PHE A 186 8.21 -14.88 -1.72
N SER A 187 7.91 -16.02 -1.10
CA SER A 187 6.90 -16.15 -0.04
C SER A 187 7.43 -15.81 1.36
N GLY A 188 8.72 -15.48 1.50
CA GLY A 188 9.32 -15.10 2.79
C GLY A 188 9.62 -16.29 3.70
N VAL A 189 9.83 -17.49 3.14
CA VAL A 189 10.07 -18.72 3.88
C VAL A 189 11.58 -18.98 3.98
N PRO A 190 12.21 -18.78 5.17
CA PRO A 190 13.66 -18.80 5.30
C PRO A 190 14.30 -20.17 5.00
N ILE A 191 13.56 -21.27 5.22
CA ILE A 191 14.06 -22.62 4.91
C ILE A 191 14.32 -22.84 3.41
N ALA A 192 13.70 -22.03 2.54
CA ALA A 192 13.92 -22.11 1.09
C ALA A 192 15.32 -21.66 0.68
N ALA A 193 15.93 -20.72 1.42
CA ALA A 193 17.33 -20.34 1.19
C ALA A 193 18.29 -21.50 1.51
N LEU A 194 17.99 -22.26 2.57
CA LEU A 194 18.76 -23.46 2.93
C LEU A 194 18.60 -24.57 1.88
N MET A 195 17.42 -24.72 1.28
CA MET A 195 17.23 -25.66 0.16
C MET A 195 18.11 -25.32 -1.04
N PHE A 196 18.38 -24.04 -1.31
CA PHE A 196 19.29 -23.63 -2.37
C PHE A 196 20.74 -24.06 -2.09
N ALA A 197 21.16 -24.04 -0.82
CA ALA A 197 22.49 -24.50 -0.41
C ALA A 197 22.69 -26.01 -0.68
N VAL A 198 21.62 -26.81 -0.65
CA VAL A 198 21.66 -28.24 -0.98
C VAL A 198 21.96 -28.48 -2.47
N TYR A 199 21.79 -27.47 -3.34
CA TYR A 199 22.20 -27.57 -4.75
C TYR A 199 23.70 -27.44 -4.97
N LEU A 200 24.50 -27.10 -3.94
CA LEU A 200 25.95 -27.10 -4.08
C LEU A 200 26.47 -28.53 -4.35
N PRO A 201 27.52 -28.68 -5.18
CA PRO A 201 28.09 -29.97 -5.58
C PRO A 201 28.83 -30.71 -4.44
N VAL A 202 28.67 -30.25 -3.20
CA VAL A 202 29.29 -30.83 -1.99
C VAL A 202 28.51 -32.04 -1.48
N PHE A 203 27.20 -32.11 -1.77
CA PHE A 203 26.33 -33.18 -1.28
C PHE A 203 26.16 -34.29 -2.32
N PRO A 204 26.22 -35.58 -1.91
CA PRO A 204 25.95 -36.71 -2.80
C PRO A 204 24.56 -36.63 -3.45
N SER A 205 24.43 -37.06 -4.71
CA SER A 205 23.17 -36.97 -5.49
C SER A 205 21.97 -37.59 -4.77
N THR A 206 22.17 -38.74 -4.10
CA THR A 206 21.12 -39.42 -3.34
C THR A 206 20.63 -38.59 -2.16
N LEU A 207 21.55 -38.04 -1.37
CA LEU A 207 21.21 -37.19 -0.22
C LEU A 207 20.53 -35.90 -0.67
N ARG A 208 21.01 -35.32 -1.78
CA ARG A 208 20.40 -34.14 -2.42
C ARG A 208 18.95 -34.40 -2.78
N PHE A 209 18.67 -35.50 -3.48
CA PHE A 209 17.32 -35.86 -3.89
C PHE A 209 16.39 -36.10 -2.69
N MET A 210 16.82 -36.90 -1.71
CA MET A 210 16.03 -37.17 -0.50
C MET A 210 15.71 -35.89 0.29
N THR A 211 16.69 -35.01 0.45
CA THR A 211 16.53 -33.75 1.18
C THR A 211 15.56 -32.82 0.46
N LEU A 212 15.70 -32.67 -0.86
CA LEU A 212 14.82 -31.81 -1.65
C LEU A 212 13.39 -32.35 -1.69
N MET A 213 13.20 -33.66 -1.84
CA MET A 213 11.87 -34.28 -1.80
C MET A 213 11.22 -34.14 -0.42
N GLY A 214 11.94 -34.48 0.65
CA GLY A 214 11.43 -34.34 2.02
C GLY A 214 11.08 -32.90 2.38
N ALA A 215 11.94 -31.94 2.03
CA ALA A 215 11.68 -30.52 2.25
C ALA A 215 10.48 -30.02 1.41
N SER A 216 10.33 -30.49 0.17
CA SER A 216 9.18 -30.13 -0.67
C SER A 216 7.86 -30.66 -0.11
N LEU A 217 7.84 -31.89 0.41
CA LEU A 217 6.67 -32.44 1.10
C LEU A 217 6.33 -31.66 2.37
N PHE A 218 7.35 -31.33 3.18
CA PHE A 218 7.18 -30.52 4.38
C PHE A 218 6.61 -29.12 4.04
N LEU A 219 7.12 -28.49 3.00
CA LEU A 219 6.63 -27.22 2.46
C LEU A 219 5.23 -27.34 1.85
N GLY A 220 4.86 -28.48 1.27
CA GLY A 220 3.48 -28.74 0.86
C GLY A 220 2.51 -28.70 2.04
N PHE A 221 2.85 -29.33 3.16
CA PHE A 221 1.99 -29.35 4.35
C PHE A 221 1.98 -28.02 5.13
N ARG A 222 3.15 -27.42 5.33
CA ARG A 222 3.35 -26.27 6.23
C ARG A 222 3.66 -24.95 5.50
N GLY A 223 3.79 -24.97 4.18
CA GLY A 223 4.22 -23.82 3.40
C GLY A 223 3.34 -22.60 3.60
N ASN A 224 2.01 -22.75 3.57
CA ASN A 224 1.11 -21.63 3.80
C ASN A 224 1.29 -20.98 5.18
N GLU A 225 1.49 -21.78 6.23
CA GLU A 225 1.76 -21.28 7.59
C GLU A 225 3.12 -20.56 7.66
N LEU A 226 4.15 -21.14 7.05
CA LEU A 226 5.48 -20.53 7.01
C LEU A 226 5.48 -19.22 6.21
N ALA A 227 4.79 -19.17 5.07
CA ALA A 227 4.66 -17.97 4.24
C ALA A 227 3.82 -16.88 4.92
N TRP A 228 2.80 -17.27 5.69
CA TRP A 228 2.00 -16.34 6.49
C TRP A 228 2.83 -15.67 7.59
N ARG A 229 3.69 -16.44 8.27
CA ARG A 229 4.57 -15.94 9.34
C ARG A 229 5.82 -15.25 8.84
N GLY A 230 6.29 -15.60 7.65
CA GLY A 230 7.55 -15.12 7.09
C GLY A 230 7.52 -13.68 6.58
N LYS A 231 6.34 -13.17 6.22
CA LYS A 231 6.16 -11.83 5.67
C LYS A 231 4.83 -11.22 6.10
N LYS A 232 4.79 -9.88 6.22
CA LYS A 232 3.56 -9.13 6.45
C LYS A 232 2.77 -9.01 5.14
N TRP A 233 1.56 -9.55 5.14
CA TRP A 233 0.58 -9.48 4.06
C TRP A 233 -0.43 -8.36 4.32
N ARG A 234 -1.12 -7.87 3.29
CA ARG A 234 -2.13 -6.79 3.45
C ARG A 234 -3.44 -7.30 4.07
N SER A 235 -3.85 -8.49 3.67
CA SER A 235 -5.03 -9.20 4.19
C SER A 235 -4.93 -10.69 3.86
N VAL A 236 -5.81 -11.51 4.47
CA VAL A 236 -5.95 -12.94 4.10
C VAL A 236 -6.33 -13.09 2.63
N LYS A 237 -7.27 -12.25 2.13
CA LYS A 237 -7.68 -12.23 0.71
C LYS A 237 -6.48 -11.96 -0.22
N HIS A 238 -5.62 -11.00 0.13
CA HIS A 238 -4.39 -10.70 -0.63
C HIS A 238 -3.38 -11.86 -0.62
N PHE A 239 -3.21 -12.56 0.50
CA PHE A 239 -2.35 -13.74 0.55
C PHE A 239 -2.89 -14.87 -0.34
N LYS A 240 -4.19 -15.18 -0.22
CA LYS A 240 -4.86 -16.22 -1.01
C LYS A 240 -4.68 -15.94 -2.52
N SER A 241 -4.89 -14.71 -2.98
CA SER A 241 -4.74 -14.37 -4.41
C SER A 241 -3.31 -14.54 -4.93
N VAL A 242 -2.30 -14.18 -4.13
CA VAL A 242 -0.88 -14.39 -4.48
C VAL A 242 -0.55 -15.88 -4.53
N GLN A 243 -0.98 -16.66 -3.54
CA GLN A 243 -0.75 -18.11 -3.53
C GLN A 243 -1.43 -18.82 -4.71
N GLN A 244 -2.64 -18.41 -5.08
CA GLN A 244 -3.33 -18.96 -6.26
C GLN A 244 -2.56 -18.71 -7.56
N ARG A 245 -2.01 -17.50 -7.75
CA ARG A 245 -1.14 -17.21 -8.90
C ARG A 245 0.07 -18.13 -8.92
N TRP A 246 0.72 -18.31 -7.77
CA TRP A 246 1.87 -19.21 -7.65
C TRP A 246 1.51 -20.67 -8.00
N VAL A 247 0.33 -21.16 -7.63
CA VAL A 247 -0.14 -22.50 -8.01
C VAL A 247 -0.31 -22.62 -9.52
N VAL A 248 -0.93 -21.63 -10.17
CA VAL A 248 -1.10 -21.60 -11.63
C VAL A 248 0.27 -21.60 -12.33
N TRP A 249 1.20 -20.75 -11.88
CA TRP A 249 2.57 -20.71 -12.41
C TRP A 249 3.30 -22.04 -12.20
N SER A 250 3.21 -22.64 -11.02
CA SER A 250 3.91 -23.89 -10.72
C SER A 250 3.39 -25.04 -11.58
N ILE A 251 2.07 -25.13 -11.78
CA ILE A 251 1.47 -26.16 -12.62
C ILE A 251 1.88 -25.95 -14.08
N GLY A 252 1.74 -24.71 -14.58
CA GLY A 252 2.08 -24.38 -15.97
C GLY A 252 3.54 -24.67 -16.30
N LEU A 253 4.48 -24.28 -15.43
CA LEU A 253 5.91 -24.50 -15.65
C LEU A 253 6.30 -25.99 -15.59
N ASN A 254 5.69 -26.77 -14.68
CA ASN A 254 5.94 -28.21 -14.61
C ASN A 254 5.37 -28.95 -15.83
N LEU A 255 4.17 -28.57 -16.30
CA LEU A 255 3.58 -29.16 -17.52
C LEU A 255 4.42 -28.83 -18.75
N ALA A 256 4.84 -27.57 -18.91
CA ALA A 256 5.72 -27.16 -20.01
C ALA A 256 7.05 -27.92 -19.99
N GLY A 257 7.66 -28.08 -18.81
CA GLY A 257 8.89 -28.87 -18.63
C GLY A 257 8.70 -30.34 -18.96
N LEU A 258 7.56 -30.95 -18.59
CA LEU A 258 7.24 -32.34 -18.93
C LEU A 258 7.07 -32.52 -20.44
N VAL A 259 6.34 -31.63 -21.12
CA VAL A 259 6.18 -31.67 -22.58
C VAL A 259 7.53 -31.53 -23.27
N LEU A 260 8.35 -30.56 -22.84
CA LEU A 260 9.70 -30.38 -23.38
C LEU A 260 10.57 -31.64 -23.18
N LEU A 261 10.52 -32.26 -22.00
CA LEU A 261 11.25 -33.49 -21.73
C LEU A 261 10.83 -34.62 -22.67
N ILE A 262 9.52 -34.81 -22.86
CA ILE A 262 8.98 -35.85 -23.77
C ILE A 262 9.44 -35.59 -25.21
N LEU A 263 9.38 -34.34 -25.68
CA LEU A 263 9.85 -33.98 -27.03
C LEU A 263 11.34 -34.25 -27.21
N LEU A 264 12.17 -33.92 -26.21
CA LEU A 264 13.62 -34.18 -26.26
C LEU A 264 13.95 -35.67 -26.22
N THR A 265 13.25 -36.46 -25.41
CA THR A 265 13.45 -37.91 -25.36
C THR A 265 12.89 -38.63 -26.58
N GLY A 266 11.80 -38.12 -27.17
CA GLY A 266 11.21 -38.64 -28.40
C GLY A 266 12.12 -38.39 -29.60
N SER A 267 12.63 -37.17 -29.75
CA SER A 267 13.60 -36.84 -30.79
C SER A 267 14.95 -37.55 -30.62
N ALA A 268 15.37 -37.87 -29.39
CA ALA A 268 16.56 -38.68 -29.12
C ALA A 268 16.38 -40.19 -29.41
N ALA A 269 15.14 -40.67 -29.58
CA ALA A 269 14.86 -42.06 -29.93
C ALA A 269 14.84 -42.30 -31.46
N GLU A 270 14.81 -41.23 -32.26
CA GLU A 270 14.71 -41.26 -33.72
C GLU A 270 16.03 -40.95 -34.45
N GLY A 271 17.13 -40.68 -33.73
CA GLY A 271 18.47 -40.42 -34.28
C GLY A 271 19.51 -41.44 -33.84
#